data_AF-A0A089XAX2-F1
#
_entry.id   AF-A0A089XAX2-F1
#
_cell.length_a   1.000
_cell.length_b   1.000
_cell.length_c   1.000
_cell.angle_alpha   90.00
_cell.angle_beta   90.00
_cell.angle_gamma   90.00
#
_symmetry.space_group_name_H-M   'P 1'
#
loop_
_entity.id
_entity.type
_entity.pdbx_description
1 polymer ?
#
loop_
_entity_poly.entity_id
_entity_poly.type
_entity_poly.pdbx_seq_one_letter_code
_entity_poly.pdbx_strand_id
1 'polypeptide(L)' 'MSEAEVNDYCLIDATRPPRADGPPYAECVLCREPTEYPESYKGITLCPVCEWQEAQRTSCSG' A
#
# COMPACT_ATOMS: atom_id res chain seq x y z
N MET A 1 -0.83 2.63 -36.60
CA MET A 1 -1.06 3.28 -35.28
C MET A 1 -1.17 2.12 -34.28
N SER A 2 -0.11 1.32 -34.18
CA SER A 2 0.93 1.41 -33.14
C SER A 2 0.38 0.93 -31.80
N GLU A 3 0.55 -0.35 -31.48
CA GLU A 3 0.23 -1.03 -30.21
C GLU A 3 1.04 -0.51 -29.00
N ALA A 4 1.45 0.76 -29.03
CA ALA A 4 2.23 1.43 -27.99
C ALA A 4 1.40 2.39 -27.12
N GLU A 5 0.13 2.68 -27.47
CA GLU A 5 -0.71 3.64 -26.74
C GLU A 5 -1.59 3.04 -25.65
N VAL A 6 -1.58 1.71 -25.44
CA VAL A 6 -2.40 1.07 -24.39
C VAL A 6 -1.67 1.01 -23.03
N ASN A 7 -0.45 1.53 -22.95
CA ASN A 7 0.32 1.59 -21.70
C ASN A 7 0.33 2.99 -21.05
N ASP A 8 -0.44 3.93 -21.61
CA ASP A 8 -0.48 5.34 -21.20
C ASP A 8 -1.87 5.75 -20.70
N TYR A 9 -2.42 4.99 -19.76
CA TYR A 9 -3.47 5.55 -18.92
C TYR A 9 -2.91 5.66 -17.50
N CYS A 10 -2.45 6.88 -17.21
CA CYS A 10 -1.72 7.37 -16.05
C CYS A 10 -0.19 7.17 -16.14
N LEU A 11 0.50 8.14 -16.77
CA LEU A 11 1.96 8.42 -16.74
C LEU A 11 2.55 8.64 -15.33
N ILE A 12 1.96 8.06 -14.28
CA ILE A 12 2.63 7.96 -13.00
C ILE A 12 3.68 6.86 -13.15
N ASP A 13 4.94 7.27 -13.23
CA ASP A 13 6.06 6.38 -13.01
C ASP A 13 5.93 5.87 -11.56
N ALA A 14 5.25 4.74 -11.38
CA ALA A 14 4.92 4.16 -10.09
C ALA A 14 6.14 3.49 -9.45
N THR A 15 7.32 4.08 -9.65
CA THR A 15 8.53 3.70 -8.95
C THR A 15 8.26 3.87 -7.46
N ARG A 16 8.07 2.74 -6.77
CA ARG A 16 7.87 2.69 -5.32
C ARG A 16 9.04 3.44 -4.67
N PRO A 17 8.79 4.41 -3.78
CA PRO A 17 9.87 5.08 -3.07
C PRO A 17 10.75 4.03 -2.39
N PRO A 18 12.07 4.27 -2.30
CA PRO A 18 12.99 3.34 -1.65
C PRO A 18 12.47 3.01 -0.24
N ARG A 19 12.66 1.76 0.19
CA ARG A 19 12.38 1.38 1.58
C ARG A 19 13.17 2.33 2.48
N ALA A 20 12.46 3.06 3.32
CA ALA A 20 13.12 3.97 4.24
C ALA A 20 13.94 3.16 5.26
N ASP A 21 15.13 3.66 5.62
CA ASP A 21 16.04 3.08 6.64
C ASP A 21 15.59 3.45 8.07
N GLY A 22 14.27 3.55 8.29
CA GLY A 22 13.70 3.88 9.60
C GLY A 22 13.85 2.75 10.63
N PRO A 23 13.56 3.03 11.91
CA PRO A 23 13.40 1.97 12.93
C PRO A 23 12.46 0.87 12.41
N PRO A 24 12.54 -0.37 12.94
CA PRO A 24 11.86 -1.51 12.33
C PRO A 24 10.39 -1.18 12.09
N TYR A 25 9.99 -1.21 10.82
CA TYR A 25 8.61 -1.01 10.44
C TYR A 25 7.78 -2.17 10.97
N ALA A 26 6.58 -1.89 11.46
CA ALA A 26 5.67 -2.97 11.81
C ALA A 26 5.35 -3.80 10.56
N GLU A 27 5.24 -5.12 10.71
CA GLU A 27 4.77 -5.99 9.64
C GLU A 27 3.24 -6.01 9.58
N CYS A 28 2.67 -5.86 8.39
CA CYS A 28 1.23 -6.00 8.19
C CYS A 28 0.79 -7.45 8.42
N VAL A 29 -0.26 -7.66 9.22
CA VAL A 29 -0.74 -9.02 9.52
C VAL A 29 -1.41 -9.75 8.35
N LEU A 30 -1.80 -9.02 7.29
CA LEU A 30 -2.43 -9.59 6.09
C LEU A 30 -1.42 -9.90 4.98
N CYS A 31 -0.62 -8.91 4.57
CA CYS A 31 0.31 -9.07 3.46
C CYS A 31 1.76 -9.37 3.88
N ARG A 32 2.10 -9.27 5.17
CA ARG A 32 3.47 -9.43 5.70
C ARG A 32 4.51 -8.51 5.06
N GLU A 33 4.08 -7.41 4.47
CA GLU A 33 4.98 -6.35 4.03
C GLU A 33 5.27 -5.38 5.19
N PRO A 34 6.47 -4.78 5.22
CA PRO A 34 6.75 -3.68 6.13
C PRO A 34 5.79 -2.51 5.83
N THR A 35 5.13 -2.03 6.88
CA THR A 35 4.24 -0.87 6.82
C THR A 35 5.05 0.43 6.70
N GLU A 36 4.39 1.57 6.48
CA GLU A 36 5.04 2.88 6.62
C GLU A 36 5.16 3.33 8.09
N TYR A 37 4.53 2.60 9.01
CA TYR A 37 4.49 2.93 10.44
C TYR A 37 5.64 2.23 11.20
N PRO A 38 6.30 2.93 12.13
CA PRO A 38 7.31 2.31 12.99
C PRO A 38 6.65 1.32 13.95
N GLU A 39 7.37 0.27 14.36
CA GLU A 39 6.92 -0.71 15.37
C GLU A 39 6.46 -0.09 16.70
N SER A 40 6.99 1.09 17.01
CA SER A 40 6.62 1.88 18.20
C SER A 40 5.18 2.37 18.17
N TYR A 41 4.54 2.41 17.00
CA TYR A 41 3.14 2.82 16.83
C TYR A 41 2.21 1.66 17.23
N LYS A 42 2.02 1.48 18.55
CA LYS A 42 1.12 0.48 19.09
C LYS A 42 -0.33 0.82 18.76
N GLY A 43 -0.96 0.00 17.90
CA GLY A 43 -2.41 0.05 17.69
C GLY A 43 -2.88 -0.25 16.26
N ILE A 44 -1.99 -0.18 15.27
CA ILE A 44 -2.36 -0.43 13.87
C ILE A 44 -1.60 -1.66 13.37
N THR A 45 -2.33 -2.75 13.17
CA THR A 45 -1.80 -4.04 12.67
C THR A 45 -1.85 -4.18 11.15
N LEU A 46 -2.48 -3.21 10.45
CA LEU A 46 -2.67 -3.21 9.00
C LEU A 46 -1.82 -2.12 8.34
N CYS A 47 -1.32 -2.40 7.14
CA CYS A 47 -0.76 -1.32 6.30
C CYS A 47 -1.89 -0.41 5.77
N PRO A 48 -1.60 0.85 5.42
CA PRO A 48 -2.61 1.79 4.92
C PRO A 48 -3.39 1.28 3.70
N VAL A 49 -2.76 0.48 2.84
CA VAL A 49 -3.45 -0.16 1.70
C VAL A 49 -4.50 -1.16 2.18
N CYS A 50 -4.13 -2.03 3.12
CA CYS A 50 -5.05 -3.02 3.68
C CYS A 50 -6.17 -2.37 4.48
N GLU A 51 -5.87 -1.31 5.25
CA GLU A 51 -6.90 -0.56 5.99
C GLU A 51 -7.96 0.01 5.03
N TRP A 52 -7.53 0.61 3.91
CA TRP A 52 -8.43 1.20 2.94
C TRP A 52 -9.25 0.14 2.19
N GLN A 53 -8.65 -1.03 1.92
CA GLN A 53 -9.40 -2.14 1.31
C GLN A 53 -10.49 -2.68 2.25
N GLU A 54 -10.20 -2.88 3.53
CA GLU A 54 -11.20 -3.34 4.51
C GLU A 54 -12.36 -2.34 4.66
N ALA A 55 -12.04 -1.04 4.70
CA ALA A 55 -13.03 0.03 4.75
C ALA A 55 -13.93 0.04 3.50
N GLN A 56 -13.36 -0.09 2.30
CA GLN A 56 -14.13 -0.16 1.06
C GLN A 56 -14.98 -1.42 0.97
N ARG A 57 -14.43 -2.59 1.34
CA ARG A 57 -15.19 -3.85 1.31
C ARG A 57 -16.44 -3.74 2.15
N THR A 58 -16.31 -3.22 3.37
CA THR A 58 -17.45 -2.96 4.26
C THR A 58 -18.43 -1.94 3.67
N SER A 59 -17.92 -0.93 2.96
CA SER A 59 -18.75 0.10 2.33
C SER A 59 -19.52 -0.39 1.10
N CYS A 60 -18.99 -1.38 0.36
CA CYS A 60 -19.54 -1.89 -0.90
C CYS A 60 -20.25 -3.24 -0.76
N SER A 61 -20.34 -3.84 0.44
CA SER A 61 -21.00 -5.13 0.67
C SER A 61 -22.49 -5.00 1.03
N GLY A 62 -23.17 -3.98 0.50
CA GLY A 62 -24.59 -3.70 0.73
C GLY A 62 -25.54 -4.63 -0.05
#